data_AF-W4HMK1-F1
#
_entry.id   AF-W4HMK1-F1
#
_cell.length_a   1.000
_cell.length_b   1.000
_cell.length_c   1.000
_cell.angle_alpha   90.00
_cell.angle_beta   90.00
_cell.angle_gamma   90.00
#
_symmetry.space_group_name_H-M   'P 1'
#
loop_
_entity.id
_entity.type
_entity.pdbx_description
1 polymer ?
#
loop_
_entity_poly.entity_id
_entity_poly.type
_entity_poly.pdbx_seq_one_letter_code
_entity_poly.pdbx_strand_id
1 'polypeptide(L)'
;MDAAVVTVSRIAISEGGPAQPHLTYDAFARAGRNVPEFNYSAAREIFAKGAGSSEVATATQLGPTELKQLTHIEYFLRARGIKSVIVVTLEKTDTHVDTLEICLTYPVSFKQVTSIETISTALSALWIARVRGVLKVNHAVEHTTCPKAEVPPITRDILSFHNPLNLSRMEYSVCNLVATGSTRTEIREQLGISNSTLSTHLHNIFFKTRLKSFADLKSALVQQHEA
;
A
#
# COMPACT_ATOMS: atom_id res chain seq x y z
N MET A 1 7.49 -20.97 -6.91
CA MET A 1 7.58 -19.51 -6.84
C MET A 1 7.15 -19.11 -5.45
N ASP A 2 8.06 -18.59 -4.64
CA ASP A 2 7.76 -18.27 -3.24
C ASP A 2 7.29 -16.81 -3.16
N ALA A 3 5.99 -16.59 -2.91
CA ALA A 3 5.40 -15.25 -2.86
C ALA A 3 5.39 -14.74 -1.42
N ALA A 4 5.89 -13.53 -1.21
CA ALA A 4 5.89 -12.91 0.12
C ALA A 4 4.48 -12.42 0.49
N VAL A 5 3.75 -11.88 -0.49
CA VAL A 5 2.35 -11.49 -0.35
C VAL A 5 1.60 -11.84 -1.63
N VAL A 6 0.38 -12.33 -1.49
CA VAL A 6 -0.58 -12.47 -2.59
C VAL A 6 -1.88 -11.79 -2.18
N THR A 7 -2.37 -10.86 -2.97
CA THR A 7 -3.65 -10.18 -2.70
C THR A 7 -4.56 -10.23 -3.90
N VAL A 8 -5.86 -10.39 -3.65
CA VAL A 8 -6.90 -10.16 -4.64
C VAL A 8 -7.70 -8.94 -4.17
N SER A 9 -7.75 -7.91 -5.01
CA SER A 9 -8.30 -6.61 -4.65
C SER A 9 -9.20 -6.06 -5.74
N ARG A 10 -10.28 -5.37 -5.33
CA ARG A 10 -11.15 -4.59 -6.19
C ARG A 10 -10.79 -3.12 -6.13
N ILE A 11 -10.60 -2.49 -7.27
CA ILE A 11 -10.26 -1.07 -7.42
C ILE A 11 -11.41 -0.38 -8.16
N ALA A 12 -12.01 0.65 -7.55
CA ALA A 12 -13.06 1.43 -8.20
C ALA A 12 -12.48 2.33 -9.32
N ILE A 13 -13.16 2.39 -10.46
CA ILE A 13 -12.77 3.23 -11.62
C ILE A 13 -13.27 4.67 -11.45
N SER A 14 -14.48 4.86 -10.91
CA SER A 14 -15.01 6.18 -10.57
C SER A 14 -14.57 6.61 -9.17
N GLU A 15 -13.93 7.78 -9.09
CA GLU A 15 -13.53 8.47 -7.85
C GLU A 15 -12.58 7.73 -6.90
N GLY A 16 -11.45 7.20 -7.37
CA GLY A 16 -10.26 6.99 -6.53
C GLY A 16 -10.48 6.28 -5.18
N GLY A 17 -11.51 5.44 -5.09
CA GLY A 17 -11.92 4.78 -3.86
C GLY A 17 -10.83 3.82 -3.39
N PRO A 18 -10.74 3.54 -2.08
CA PRO A 18 -9.74 2.60 -1.58
C PRO A 18 -9.91 1.25 -2.29
N ALA A 19 -8.79 0.64 -2.69
CA ALA A 19 -8.82 -0.74 -3.13
C ALA A 19 -9.37 -1.59 -1.97
N GLN A 20 -10.41 -2.38 -2.24
CA GLN A 20 -11.01 -3.26 -1.25
C GLN A 20 -10.41 -4.65 -1.44
N PRO A 21 -9.47 -5.08 -0.56
CA PRO A 21 -8.93 -6.43 -0.63
C PRO A 21 -10.04 -7.43 -0.31
N HIS A 22 -10.23 -8.40 -1.21
CA HIS A 22 -11.12 -9.53 -1.01
C HIS A 22 -10.41 -10.68 -0.28
N LEU A 23 -9.12 -10.86 -0.53
CA LEU A 23 -8.30 -11.92 0.03
C LEU A 23 -6.84 -11.49 0.06
N THR A 24 -6.19 -11.57 1.22
CA THR A 24 -4.74 -11.33 1.35
C THR A 24 -4.08 -12.51 2.04
N TYR A 25 -3.07 -13.08 1.40
CA TYR A 25 -2.10 -13.98 1.99
C TYR A 25 -0.80 -13.22 2.23
N ASP A 26 -0.32 -13.20 3.47
CA ASP A 26 0.92 -12.51 3.86
C ASP A 26 1.84 -13.48 4.62
N ALA A 27 2.92 -13.92 3.96
CA ALA A 27 3.87 -14.85 4.53
C ALA A 27 4.63 -14.24 5.72
N PHE A 28 4.85 -12.93 5.74
CA PHE A 28 5.57 -12.28 6.83
C PHE A 28 4.72 -12.17 8.09
N ALA A 29 3.44 -11.81 7.94
CA ALA A 29 2.49 -11.77 9.05
C ALA A 29 2.34 -13.16 9.68
N ARG A 30 2.20 -14.21 8.85
CA ARG A 30 2.11 -15.61 9.32
C ARG A 30 3.38 -16.10 10.01
N ALA A 31 4.55 -15.61 9.59
CA ALA A 31 5.82 -15.92 10.23
C ALA A 31 6.07 -15.12 11.52
N GLY A 32 5.11 -14.30 11.98
CA GLY A 32 5.24 -13.47 13.18
C GLY A 32 6.34 -12.41 13.06
N ARG A 33 6.76 -12.06 11.83
CA ARG A 33 7.74 -10.99 11.65
C ARG A 33 7.09 -9.67 12.00
N ASN A 34 7.83 -8.82 12.72
CA ASN A 34 7.42 -7.45 13.01
C ASN A 34 7.55 -6.57 11.76
N VAL A 35 6.70 -6.84 10.77
CA VAL A 35 6.52 -6.03 9.57
C VAL A 35 5.09 -5.48 9.55
N PRO A 36 4.87 -4.25 9.09
CA PRO A 36 3.53 -3.67 9.05
C PRO A 36 2.63 -4.44 8.09
N GLU A 37 1.33 -4.48 8.36
CA GLU A 37 0.32 -5.14 7.53
C GLU A 37 0.36 -4.68 6.06
N PHE A 38 0.06 -5.61 5.14
CA PHE A 38 -0.03 -5.32 3.72
C PHE A 38 -1.38 -4.68 3.38
N ASN A 39 -1.43 -3.35 3.44
CA ASN A 39 -2.62 -2.55 3.17
C ASN A 39 -2.51 -1.67 1.90
N TYR A 40 -1.51 -1.94 1.05
CA TYR A 40 -1.24 -1.17 -0.16
C TYR A 40 -1.30 -2.04 -1.41
N SER A 41 -1.97 -1.54 -2.44
CA SER A 41 -2.11 -2.20 -3.74
C SER A 41 -1.23 -1.49 -4.77
N ALA A 42 -0.25 -2.20 -5.31
CA ALA A 42 0.56 -1.66 -6.41
C ALA A 42 -0.29 -1.48 -7.68
N ALA A 43 -1.26 -2.37 -7.89
CA ALA A 43 -2.22 -2.28 -8.98
C ALA A 43 -3.01 -0.96 -8.91
N ARG A 44 -3.41 -0.50 -7.72
CA ARG A 44 -4.12 0.79 -7.59
C ARG A 44 -3.29 1.93 -8.16
N GLU A 45 -2.02 2.03 -7.82
CA GLU A 45 -1.14 3.09 -8.32
C GLU A 45 -0.89 2.96 -9.84
N ILE A 46 -0.79 1.73 -10.35
CA ILE A 46 -0.65 1.44 -11.77
C ILE A 46 -1.89 1.89 -12.55
N PHE A 47 -3.09 1.49 -12.11
CA PHE A 47 -4.36 1.82 -12.75
C PHE A 47 -4.70 3.30 -12.60
N ALA A 48 -4.39 3.93 -11.48
CA ALA A 48 -4.55 5.37 -11.28
C ALA A 48 -3.68 6.19 -12.25
N LYS A 49 -2.50 5.69 -12.63
CA LYS A 49 -1.60 6.35 -13.59
C LYS A 49 -1.90 5.99 -15.06
N GLY A 50 -2.91 5.15 -15.32
CA GLY A 50 -3.19 4.64 -16.67
C GLY A 50 -2.09 3.74 -17.24
N ALA A 51 -1.16 3.26 -16.40
CA ALA A 51 0.00 2.46 -16.80
C ALA A 51 -0.26 0.94 -16.74
N GLY A 52 -1.43 0.53 -16.24
CA GLY A 52 -1.82 -0.87 -16.17
C GLY A 52 -2.35 -1.38 -17.49
N SER A 53 -2.08 -2.64 -17.81
CA SER A 53 -2.80 -3.29 -18.90
C SER A 53 -4.29 -3.26 -18.59
N SER A 54 -5.02 -2.56 -19.46
CA SER A 54 -6.48 -2.45 -19.43
C SER A 54 -7.16 -3.78 -19.81
N GLU A 55 -6.40 -4.74 -20.32
CA GLU A 55 -6.93 -5.99 -20.83
C GLU A 55 -7.05 -7.04 -19.72
N VAL A 56 -8.23 -7.67 -19.66
CA VAL A 56 -8.49 -8.80 -18.77
C VAL A 56 -7.56 -9.95 -19.13
N ALA A 57 -7.15 -10.74 -18.14
CA ALA A 57 -6.27 -11.89 -18.26
C ALA A 57 -4.81 -11.57 -18.66
N THR A 58 -4.38 -10.32 -18.55
CA THR A 58 -2.98 -9.94 -18.79
C THR A 58 -2.20 -9.78 -17.49
N ALA A 59 -0.92 -10.13 -17.52
CA ALA A 59 0.01 -9.98 -16.39
C ALA A 59 0.97 -8.81 -16.64
N THR A 60 0.97 -7.83 -15.74
CA THR A 60 1.90 -6.68 -15.76
C THR A 60 2.98 -6.89 -14.69
N GLN A 61 4.25 -6.83 -15.09
CA GLN A 61 5.37 -6.88 -14.15
C GLN A 61 5.83 -5.47 -13.76
N LEU A 62 6.04 -5.27 -12.47
CA LEU A 62 6.78 -4.14 -11.91
C LEU A 62 8.11 -4.65 -11.34
N GLY A 63 9.22 -4.23 -11.94
CA GLY A 63 10.56 -4.47 -11.44
C GLY A 63 11.05 -3.36 -10.50
N PRO A 64 12.30 -3.44 -10.03
CA PRO A 64 12.85 -2.45 -9.11
C PRO A 64 12.80 -1.00 -9.63
N THR A 65 12.87 -0.81 -10.94
CA THR A 65 12.83 0.53 -11.56
C THR A 65 11.42 1.11 -11.53
N GLU A 66 10.42 0.31 -11.91
CA GLU A 66 9.02 0.71 -11.91
C GLU A 66 8.51 0.91 -10.48
N LEU A 67 8.91 0.05 -9.55
CA LEU A 67 8.57 0.19 -8.13
C LEU A 67 9.08 1.50 -7.54
N LYS A 68 10.25 1.99 -7.97
CA LYS A 68 10.78 3.30 -7.54
C LYS A 68 9.91 4.47 -8.01
N GLN A 69 9.16 4.30 -9.09
CA GLN A 69 8.24 5.33 -9.58
C GLN A 69 6.92 5.36 -8.79
N LEU A 70 6.66 4.36 -7.94
CA LEU A 70 5.52 4.31 -7.04
C LEU A 70 5.83 5.05 -5.74
N THR A 71 6.13 6.34 -5.83
CA THR A 71 6.62 7.22 -4.74
C THR A 71 5.85 7.07 -3.42
N HIS A 72 4.56 6.78 -3.50
CA HIS A 72 3.68 6.64 -2.36
C HIS A 72 3.78 5.30 -1.61
N ILE A 73 4.26 4.23 -2.26
CA ILE A 73 4.34 2.88 -1.67
C ILE A 73 5.73 2.26 -1.78
N GLU A 74 6.66 2.90 -2.51
CA GLU A 74 8.05 2.47 -2.71
C GLU A 74 8.73 2.15 -1.38
N TYR A 75 8.63 3.07 -0.41
CA TYR A 75 9.23 2.88 0.91
C TYR A 75 8.65 1.66 1.65
N PHE A 76 7.33 1.44 1.57
CA PHE A 76 6.66 0.30 2.17
C PHE A 76 7.11 -1.02 1.54
N LEU A 77 7.12 -1.08 0.21
CA LEU A 77 7.57 -2.26 -0.54
C LEU A 77 9.05 -2.57 -0.26
N ARG A 78 9.90 -1.53 -0.23
CA ARG A 78 11.32 -1.65 0.11
C ARG A 78 11.53 -2.13 1.54
N ALA A 79 10.78 -1.63 2.52
CA ALA A 79 10.89 -2.05 3.92
C ALA A 79 10.53 -3.53 4.12
N ARG A 80 9.62 -4.06 3.30
CA ARG A 80 9.28 -5.49 3.25
C ARG A 80 10.23 -6.32 2.38
N GLY A 81 11.26 -5.70 1.79
CA GLY A 81 12.21 -6.36 0.91
C GLY A 81 11.60 -6.82 -0.42
N ILE A 82 10.45 -6.27 -0.81
CA ILE A 82 9.80 -6.58 -2.09
C ILE A 82 10.64 -5.97 -3.22
N LYS A 83 11.00 -6.81 -4.18
CA LYS A 83 11.82 -6.45 -5.35
C LYS A 83 11.05 -6.51 -6.66
N SER A 84 9.92 -7.22 -6.69
CA SER A 84 9.07 -7.28 -7.87
C SER A 84 7.62 -7.53 -7.48
N VAL A 85 6.72 -7.00 -8.28
CA VAL A 85 5.28 -7.21 -8.16
C VAL A 85 4.74 -7.63 -9.52
N ILE A 86 3.89 -8.64 -9.55
CA ILE A 86 3.15 -9.04 -10.74
C ILE A 86 1.68 -8.78 -10.48
N VAL A 87 1.03 -8.06 -11.38
CA VAL A 87 -0.39 -7.72 -11.30
C VAL A 87 -1.11 -8.39 -12.46
N VAL A 88 -2.11 -9.23 -12.15
CA VAL A 88 -2.98 -9.85 -13.14
C VAL A 88 -4.36 -9.19 -13.08
N THR A 89 -4.88 -8.72 -14.21
CA THR A 89 -6.23 -8.18 -14.31
C THR A 89 -7.25 -9.32 -14.42
N LEU A 90 -8.02 -9.55 -13.36
CA LEU A 90 -8.96 -10.68 -13.30
C LEU A 90 -10.30 -10.37 -13.96
N GLU A 91 -10.87 -9.20 -13.69
CA GLU A 91 -12.14 -8.73 -14.24
C GLU A 91 -12.07 -7.21 -14.39
N LYS A 92 -12.62 -6.68 -15.47
CA LYS A 92 -12.76 -5.24 -15.68
C LYS A 92 -14.21 -4.95 -16.06
N THR A 93 -14.82 -4.02 -15.36
CA THR A 93 -16.14 -3.48 -15.65
C THR A 93 -16.05 -1.97 -15.83
N ASP A 94 -17.16 -1.29 -16.07
CA ASP A 94 -17.18 0.19 -16.13
C ASP A 94 -16.97 0.86 -14.76
N THR A 95 -17.19 0.12 -13.68
CA THR A 95 -17.18 0.66 -12.30
C THR A 95 -15.96 0.23 -11.50
N HIS A 96 -15.35 -0.91 -11.82
CA HIS A 96 -14.23 -1.46 -11.07
C HIS A 96 -13.34 -2.39 -11.89
N VAL A 97 -12.13 -2.57 -11.39
CA VAL A 97 -11.15 -3.56 -11.84
C VAL A 97 -10.82 -4.49 -10.67
N ASP A 98 -10.96 -5.79 -10.88
CA ASP A 98 -10.47 -6.80 -9.94
C ASP A 98 -9.09 -7.28 -10.37
N THR A 99 -8.18 -7.38 -9.40
CA THR A 99 -6.76 -7.63 -9.65
C THR A 99 -6.22 -8.68 -8.70
N LEU A 100 -5.30 -9.52 -9.19
CA LEU A 100 -4.46 -10.39 -8.39
C LEU A 100 -3.04 -9.81 -8.38
N GLU A 101 -2.52 -9.47 -7.21
CA GLU A 101 -1.14 -9.03 -7.05
C GLU A 101 -0.30 -10.10 -6.35
N ILE A 102 0.90 -10.33 -6.88
CA ILE A 102 1.89 -11.26 -6.33
C ILE A 102 3.16 -10.46 -6.06
N CYS A 103 3.48 -10.27 -4.78
CA CYS A 103 4.66 -9.53 -4.32
C CYS A 103 5.80 -10.49 -3.97
N LEU A 104 6.99 -10.20 -4.49
CA LEU A 104 8.13 -11.11 -4.48
C LEU A 104 9.38 -10.40 -3.95
N THR A 105 10.15 -11.08 -3.13
CA THR A 105 11.41 -10.56 -2.53
C THR A 105 12.63 -10.72 -3.45
N TYR A 106 12.40 -11.22 -4.67
CA TYR A 106 13.41 -11.42 -5.71
C TYR A 106 12.92 -10.83 -7.04
N PRO A 107 13.84 -10.43 -7.94
CA PRO A 107 13.49 -9.99 -9.28
C PRO A 107 12.86 -11.14 -10.08
N VAL A 108 11.83 -10.84 -10.85
CA VAL A 108 11.13 -11.81 -11.69
C VAL A 108 11.72 -11.83 -13.10
N SER A 109 11.94 -13.03 -13.63
CA SER A 109 12.36 -13.25 -15.02
C SER A 109 11.16 -13.24 -15.98
N PHE A 110 11.40 -12.89 -17.24
CA PHE A 110 10.36 -12.92 -18.28
C PHE A 110 9.62 -14.28 -18.36
N LYS A 111 10.35 -15.40 -18.27
CA LYS A 111 9.75 -16.75 -18.28
C LYS A 111 8.72 -16.96 -17.17
N GLN A 112 8.95 -16.39 -15.98
CA GLN A 112 8.02 -16.49 -14.86
C GLN A 112 6.76 -15.65 -15.10
N VAL A 113 6.90 -14.47 -15.69
CA VAL A 113 5.76 -13.63 -16.09
C VAL A 113 4.93 -14.36 -17.13
N THR A 114 5.54 -14.92 -18.18
CA THR A 114 4.83 -15.71 -19.20
C THR A 114 4.13 -16.94 -18.62
N SER A 115 4.73 -17.59 -17.62
CA SER A 115 4.10 -18.73 -16.93
C SER A 115 2.83 -18.29 -16.19
N ILE A 116 2.87 -17.13 -15.54
CA ILE A 116 1.68 -16.54 -14.89
C ILE A 116 0.66 -16.11 -15.93
N GLU A 117 1.10 -15.46 -17.00
CA GLU A 117 0.24 -15.02 -18.11
C GLU A 117 -0.51 -16.20 -18.74
N THR A 118 0.14 -17.35 -18.88
CA THR A 118 -0.47 -18.58 -19.40
C THR A 118 -1.65 -19.04 -18.55
N ILE A 119 -1.59 -18.88 -17.22
CA ILE A 119 -2.68 -19.24 -16.31
C ILE A 119 -3.65 -18.07 -16.05
N SER A 120 -3.29 -16.83 -16.40
CA SER A 120 -4.12 -15.64 -16.19
C SER A 120 -5.50 -15.77 -16.83
N THR A 121 -5.60 -16.33 -18.04
CA THR A 121 -6.89 -16.58 -18.70
C THR A 121 -7.80 -17.47 -17.88
N ALA A 122 -7.25 -18.57 -17.34
CA ALA A 122 -8.02 -19.48 -16.49
C ALA A 122 -8.41 -18.80 -15.17
N LEU A 123 -7.50 -18.04 -14.55
CA LEU A 123 -7.77 -17.29 -13.32
C LEU A 123 -8.87 -16.26 -13.52
N SER A 124 -8.83 -15.47 -14.61
CA SER A 124 -9.86 -14.50 -14.96
C SER A 124 -11.20 -15.18 -15.23
N ALA A 125 -11.22 -16.30 -15.98
CA ALA A 125 -12.45 -17.02 -16.26
C ALA A 125 -13.09 -17.59 -14.98
N LEU A 126 -12.29 -18.22 -14.11
CA LEU A 126 -12.75 -18.72 -12.80
C LEU A 126 -13.22 -17.59 -11.89
N TRP A 127 -12.52 -16.46 -11.91
CA TRP A 127 -12.92 -15.28 -11.16
C TRP A 127 -14.27 -14.76 -11.66
N ILE A 128 -14.47 -14.57 -12.96
CA ILE A 128 -15.75 -14.10 -13.52
C ILE A 128 -16.90 -15.08 -13.23
N ALA A 129 -16.65 -16.38 -13.34
CA ALA A 129 -17.64 -17.43 -13.07
C ALA A 129 -17.94 -17.65 -11.57
N ARG A 130 -17.22 -16.97 -10.68
CA ARG A 130 -17.36 -17.16 -9.22
C ARG A 130 -18.77 -16.78 -8.75
N VAL A 131 -19.25 -17.48 -7.71
CA VAL A 131 -20.43 -17.05 -6.97
C VAL A 131 -20.09 -15.78 -6.19
N ARG A 132 -20.62 -14.66 -6.65
CA ARG A 132 -20.42 -13.35 -6.02
C ARG A 132 -20.98 -13.36 -4.59
N GLY A 133 -20.19 -12.89 -3.62
CA GLY A 133 -20.59 -12.83 -2.20
C GLY A 133 -20.18 -14.03 -1.33
N VAL A 134 -19.62 -15.11 -1.91
CA VAL A 134 -19.08 -16.25 -1.13
C VAL A 134 -17.68 -15.96 -0.58
N LEU A 135 -16.92 -15.09 -1.25
CA LEU A 135 -15.70 -14.51 -0.70
C LEU A 135 -16.07 -13.51 0.40
N LYS A 136 -16.42 -14.03 1.57
CA LYS A 136 -16.41 -13.24 2.80
C LYS A 136 -14.96 -12.84 3.01
N VAL A 137 -14.74 -11.52 3.05
CA VAL A 137 -13.45 -10.93 3.37
C VAL A 137 -13.02 -11.54 4.70
N ASN A 138 -12.04 -12.44 4.65
CA ASN A 138 -11.30 -12.79 5.84
C ASN A 138 -10.48 -11.54 6.17
N HIS A 139 -11.11 -10.61 6.87
CA HIS A 139 -10.46 -9.66 7.77
C HIS A 139 -9.71 -10.38 8.90
N ALA A 140 -9.62 -11.71 8.86
CA ALA A 140 -8.66 -12.51 9.60
C ALA A 140 -7.26 -12.35 8.98
N VAL A 141 -6.73 -11.12 9.00
CA VAL A 141 -5.48 -10.97 9.76
C VAL A 141 -5.92 -11.35 11.17
N GLU A 142 -5.73 -12.62 11.55
CA GLU A 142 -5.77 -12.96 12.96
C GLU A 142 -4.85 -11.96 13.63
N HIS A 143 -5.43 -11.04 14.41
CA HIS A 143 -4.73 -10.36 15.47
C HIS A 143 -4.28 -11.45 16.44
N THR A 144 -3.28 -12.24 16.05
CA THR A 144 -2.39 -12.84 17.03
C THR A 144 -1.68 -11.66 17.64
N THR A 145 -2.23 -11.23 18.76
CA THR A 145 -1.61 -10.36 19.75
C THR A 145 -0.18 -10.82 19.98
N CYS A 146 0.76 -10.30 19.19
CA CYS A 146 2.15 -10.35 19.59
C CYS A 146 2.25 -9.52 20.87
N PRO A 147 2.91 -10.05 21.93
CA PRO A 147 3.08 -9.34 23.19
C PRO A 147 3.60 -7.94 22.91
N LYS A 148 3.01 -6.98 23.64
CA LYS A 148 3.41 -5.59 23.71
C LYS A 148 4.91 -5.53 24.05
N ALA A 149 5.77 -5.61 23.04
CA ALA A 149 7.16 -5.26 23.21
C ALA A 149 7.13 -3.78 23.60
N GLU A 150 7.62 -3.45 24.78
CA GLU A 150 7.79 -2.06 25.21
C GLU A 150 8.70 -1.40 24.19
N VAL A 151 8.09 -0.66 23.26
CA VAL A 151 8.82 0.05 22.20
C VAL A 151 9.38 1.32 22.85
N PRO A 152 10.70 1.52 22.89
CA PRO A 152 11.26 2.78 23.34
C PRO A 152 10.75 3.91 22.43
N PRO A 153 10.44 5.08 22.98
CA PRO A 153 9.80 6.14 22.22
C PRO A 153 10.76 6.65 21.14
N ILE A 154 10.35 6.60 19.88
CA ILE A 154 11.01 7.40 18.83
C ILE A 154 10.47 8.83 19.01
N THR A 155 11.02 9.54 20.01
CA THR A 155 10.61 10.89 20.41
C THR A 155 11.53 12.00 19.94
N ARG A 156 12.49 11.75 19.04
CA ARG A 156 13.49 12.77 18.72
C ARG A 156 13.36 13.25 17.28
N ASP A 157 12.67 14.38 17.18
CA ASP A 157 12.72 15.40 16.13
C ASP A 157 12.21 14.97 14.74
N ILE A 158 10.88 14.85 14.61
CA ILE A 158 10.19 14.45 13.36
C ILE A 158 10.39 15.50 12.27
N LEU A 159 10.42 16.77 12.66
CA LEU A 159 10.62 17.93 11.78
C LEU A 159 12.06 18.45 11.80
N SER A 160 13.02 17.64 12.25
CA SER A 160 14.43 18.04 12.25
C SER A 160 14.94 18.36 10.86
N PHE A 161 15.85 19.34 10.75
CA PHE A 161 16.57 19.64 9.51
C PHE A 161 17.32 18.41 8.97
N HIS A 162 17.83 17.55 9.86
CA HIS A 162 18.55 16.33 9.46
C HIS A 162 17.65 15.23 8.91
N ASN A 163 16.31 15.41 8.94
CA ASN A 163 15.30 14.47 8.46
C ASN A 163 15.64 13.00 8.78
N PRO A 164 15.79 12.64 10.07
CA PRO A 164 16.24 11.31 10.48
C PRO A 164 15.28 10.20 10.03
N LEU A 165 14.02 10.55 9.77
CA LEU A 165 12.97 9.64 9.30
C LEU A 165 12.86 9.55 7.78
N ASN A 166 13.71 10.26 7.02
CA ASN A 166 13.68 10.35 5.57
C ASN A 166 12.26 10.64 5.03
N LEU A 167 11.55 11.58 5.66
CA LEU A 167 10.29 12.10 5.16
C LEU A 167 10.50 12.67 3.76
N SER A 168 9.61 12.33 2.82
CA SER A 168 9.59 13.00 1.53
C SER A 168 9.21 14.48 1.73
N ARG A 169 9.52 15.33 0.75
CA ARG A 169 9.13 16.74 0.80
C ARG A 169 7.63 16.92 1.09
N MET A 170 6.79 16.06 0.52
CA MET A 170 5.35 16.13 0.73
C MET A 170 4.93 15.64 2.12
N GLU A 171 5.54 14.58 2.62
CA GLU A 171 5.30 14.11 4.00
C GLU A 171 5.76 15.13 5.03
N TYR A 172 6.88 15.81 4.77
CA TYR A 172 7.37 16.92 5.59
C TYR A 172 6.40 18.09 5.59
N SER A 173 5.90 18.51 4.41
CA SER A 173 4.87 19.55 4.30
C SER A 173 3.59 19.18 5.06
N VAL A 174 3.14 17.93 4.96
CA VAL A 174 1.99 17.44 5.74
C VAL A 174 2.28 17.54 7.24
N CYS A 175 3.45 17.10 7.71
CA CYS A 175 3.82 17.19 9.13
C CYS A 175 3.87 18.64 9.62
N ASN A 176 4.41 19.58 8.83
CA ASN A 176 4.39 21.00 9.16
C ASN A 176 2.97 21.55 9.35
N LEU A 177 2.04 21.20 8.46
CA LEU A 177 0.64 21.65 8.57
C LEU A 177 -0.08 21.01 9.77
N VAL A 178 0.26 19.76 10.10
CA VAL A 178 -0.25 19.10 11.31
C VAL A 178 0.29 19.81 12.57
N ALA A 179 1.56 20.22 12.58
CA ALA A 179 2.18 20.94 13.69
C ALA A 179 1.51 22.31 13.92
N THR A 180 1.09 23.00 12.86
CA THR A 180 0.31 24.26 12.95
C THR A 180 -1.16 24.03 13.32
N GLY A 181 -1.57 22.79 13.58
CA GLY A 181 -2.90 22.44 14.08
C GLY A 181 -3.94 22.14 13.01
N SER A 182 -3.57 22.15 11.73
CA SER A 182 -4.51 22.03 10.61
C SER A 182 -5.27 20.70 10.61
N THR A 183 -6.53 20.75 10.16
CA THR A 183 -7.35 19.56 9.97
C THR A 183 -6.98 18.82 8.67
N ARG A 184 -7.39 17.56 8.54
CA ARG A 184 -7.16 16.79 7.29
C ARG A 184 -7.75 17.49 6.06
N THR A 185 -8.91 18.13 6.22
CA THR A 185 -9.56 18.89 5.14
C THR A 185 -8.72 20.09 4.74
N GLU A 186 -8.25 20.88 5.71
CA GLU A 186 -7.39 22.04 5.46
C GLU A 186 -6.05 21.65 4.83
N ILE A 187 -5.40 20.59 5.32
CA ILE A 187 -4.14 20.08 4.74
C ILE A 187 -4.34 19.75 3.26
N ARG A 188 -5.47 19.12 2.95
CA ARG A 188 -5.79 18.72 1.59
C ARG A 188 -6.01 19.93 0.68
N GLU A 189 -6.73 20.92 1.15
CA GLU A 189 -6.97 22.18 0.44
C GLU A 189 -5.68 22.97 0.22
N GLN A 190 -4.85 23.10 1.27
CA GLN A 190 -3.60 23.85 1.20
C GLN A 190 -2.54 23.20 0.30
N LEU A 191 -2.49 21.86 0.27
CA LEU A 191 -1.56 21.12 -0.59
C LEU A 191 -2.12 20.81 -1.98
N GLY A 192 -3.39 21.08 -2.23
CA GLY A 192 -4.05 20.78 -3.52
C GLY A 192 -4.07 19.29 -3.87
N ILE A 193 -4.13 18.41 -2.87
CA ILE A 193 -4.09 16.94 -3.06
C ILE A 193 -5.46 16.29 -2.87
N SER A 194 -5.64 15.04 -3.30
CA SER A 194 -6.90 14.31 -3.05
C SER A 194 -6.94 13.69 -1.65
N ASN A 195 -8.12 13.22 -1.22
CA ASN A 195 -8.27 12.51 0.06
C ASN A 195 -7.47 11.20 0.08
N SER A 196 -7.39 10.51 -1.06
CA SER A 196 -6.63 9.26 -1.20
C SER A 196 -5.12 9.52 -1.15
N THR A 197 -4.65 10.61 -1.78
CA THR A 197 -3.25 11.03 -1.71
C THR A 197 -2.86 11.42 -0.29
N LEU A 198 -3.68 12.22 0.41
CA LEU A 198 -3.41 12.60 1.80
C LEU A 198 -3.42 11.38 2.73
N SER A 199 -4.39 10.48 2.59
CA SER A 199 -4.44 9.24 3.39
C SER A 199 -3.19 8.39 3.21
N THR A 200 -2.65 8.38 1.99
CA THR A 200 -1.42 7.67 1.67
C THR A 200 -0.20 8.32 2.31
N HIS A 201 -0.07 9.66 2.24
CA HIS A 201 0.99 10.39 2.95
C HIS A 201 0.95 10.18 4.46
N LEU A 202 -0.25 10.27 5.06
CA LEU A 202 -0.42 10.06 6.50
C LEU A 202 -0.02 8.64 6.92
N HIS A 203 -0.37 7.62 6.13
CA HIS A 203 0.06 6.27 6.43
C HIS A 203 1.59 6.12 6.33
N ASN A 204 2.24 6.70 5.32
CA ASN A 204 3.71 6.68 5.25
C ASN A 204 4.35 7.41 6.43
N ILE A 205 3.78 8.54 6.86
CA ILE A 205 4.22 9.27 8.04
C ILE A 205 4.06 8.37 9.27
N PHE A 206 2.90 7.75 9.47
CA PHE A 206 2.65 6.80 10.56
C PHE A 206 3.65 5.64 10.54
N PHE A 207 4.00 5.14 9.36
CA PHE A 207 4.99 4.09 9.22
C PHE A 207 6.41 4.56 9.60
N LYS A 208 6.81 5.76 9.15
CA LYS A 208 8.13 6.35 9.44
C LYS A 208 8.28 6.77 10.89
N THR A 209 7.20 7.31 11.48
CA THR A 209 7.16 7.81 12.87
C THR A 209 6.77 6.74 13.89
N ARG A 210 6.24 5.59 13.43
CA ARG A 210 5.60 4.53 14.24
C ARG A 210 4.39 4.99 15.06
N LEU A 211 3.81 6.12 14.71
CA LEU A 211 2.59 6.62 15.34
C LEU A 211 1.37 5.93 14.72
N LYS A 212 0.32 5.72 15.52
CA LYS A 212 -0.85 4.92 15.10
C LYS A 212 -2.02 5.76 14.64
N SER A 213 -2.07 7.02 15.06
CA SER A 213 -3.18 7.91 14.75
C SER A 213 -2.73 9.32 14.42
N PHE A 214 -3.64 10.05 13.78
CA PHE A 214 -3.46 11.48 13.51
C PHE A 214 -3.41 12.31 14.79
N ALA A 215 -4.10 11.88 15.85
CA ALA A 215 -4.05 12.52 17.15
C ALA A 215 -2.68 12.32 17.83
N ASP A 216 -2.09 11.13 17.72
CA ASP A 216 -0.73 10.85 18.22
C ASP A 216 0.30 11.69 17.46
N LEU A 217 0.17 11.77 16.12
CA LEU A 217 1.02 12.59 15.27
C LEU A 217 0.91 14.07 15.64
N LYS A 218 -0.31 14.59 15.79
CA LYS A 218 -0.53 15.98 16.20
C LYS A 218 0.09 16.26 17.58
N SER A 219 -0.13 15.39 18.54
CA SER A 219 0.42 15.55 19.90
C SER A 219 1.95 15.52 19.90
N ALA A 220 2.56 14.59 19.15
CA ALA A 220 4.01 14.46 19.05
C ALA A 220 4.65 15.67 18.36
N LEU A 221 3.99 16.24 17.34
CA LEU A 221 4.49 17.39 16.60
C LEU A 221 4.30 18.72 17.36
N VAL A 222 3.19 18.90 18.08
CA VAL A 222 2.98 20.08 18.93
C VAL A 222 4.03 20.14 20.04
N GLN A 223 4.34 19.00 20.67
CA GLN A 223 5.43 18.92 21.66
C GLN A 223 6.80 19.28 21.10
N GLN A 224 7.02 19.17 19.79
CA GLN A 224 8.27 19.54 19.13
C GLN A 224 8.31 21.00 18.66
N HIS A 225 7.15 21.62 18.42
CA HIS A 225 7.08 23.02 17.99
C HIS A 225 7.13 24.01 19.17
N GLU A 226 6.84 23.54 20.39
CA GLU A 226 6.93 24.33 21.63
C GLU A 226 8.29 24.21 22.35
N ALA A 227 9.17 23.31 21.90
CA ALA A 227 10.49 23.04 22.45
C ALA A 227 11.61 23.73 21.65
#